data_AF-A0AA37N9D8-F1
#
_entry.id   AF-A0AA37N9D8-F1
#
_cell.length_a   1.000
_cell.length_b   1.000
_cell.length_c   1.000
_cell.angle_alpha   90.00
_cell.angle_beta   90.00
_cell.angle_gamma   90.00
#
_symmetry.space_group_name_H-M   'P 1'
#
loop_
_entity.id
_entity.type
_entity.pdbx_description
1 polymer ?
#
loop_
_entity_poly.entity_id
_entity_poly.type
_entity_poly.pdbx_seq_one_letter_code
_entity_poly.pdbx_strand_id
1 'polypeptide(L)'
;MKQISNRTFDQERALYGSRELLVKDCAFDGPADGESAFKESSEIRAEHCFFNLRYPFWHVRGLQITDSEMTGLCRAALWYSDGIEISGTKLHGIKALRECSRAVLRGCDIVSPEFGWSARGVRMEDCAAEGEYFIMRAEDLYLSGVRFKGKYSFQYVQNAVLENCVLDTKDAFWHARNVTVKDSVVKGEYLAWYSDGLTLINCKIIGTQPLCYCKNLKLVDCEMTGTDLAFEKSDVDATITTPVASIKNPRSGRILAPAVGEIILDDEAAKGQVVTKRPAGGEARACCA
;
A
#
# COMPACT_ATOMS: atom_id res chain seq x y z
N MET A 1 31.25 11.78 -12.26
CA MET A 1 30.83 11.31 -10.93
C MET A 1 32.04 11.21 -9.99
N LYS A 2 32.04 11.99 -8.91
CA LYS A 2 33.05 11.96 -7.82
C LYS A 2 32.74 10.79 -6.88
N GLN A 3 33.74 10.23 -6.20
CA GLN A 3 33.55 9.16 -5.21
C GLN A 3 34.08 9.55 -3.82
N ILE A 4 33.33 9.19 -2.78
CA ILE A 4 33.72 9.22 -1.36
C ILE A 4 33.51 7.81 -0.82
N SER A 5 34.49 7.28 -0.08
CA SER A 5 34.36 5.95 0.51
C SER A 5 35.03 5.80 1.87
N ASN A 6 34.51 4.89 2.70
CA ASN A 6 35.09 4.54 4.01
C ASN A 6 35.22 5.75 4.94
N ARG A 7 34.15 6.55 5.04
CA ARG A 7 34.10 7.76 5.85
C ARG A 7 32.90 7.76 6.77
N THR A 8 33.09 8.36 7.94
CA THR A 8 32.01 8.68 8.87
C THR A 8 31.72 10.18 8.83
N PHE A 9 30.44 10.54 8.75
CA PHE A 9 29.93 11.90 8.79
C PHE A 9 28.94 12.04 9.94
N ASP A 10 29.24 12.90 10.91
CA ASP A 10 28.34 13.16 12.03
C ASP A 10 27.77 14.58 12.02
N GLN A 11 28.24 15.43 11.11
CA GLN A 11 27.90 16.85 11.06
C GLN A 11 26.56 17.10 10.36
N GLU A 12 25.88 18.19 10.73
CA GLU A 12 24.74 18.69 9.97
C GLU A 12 25.17 19.00 8.53
N ARG A 13 24.36 18.56 7.54
CA ARG A 13 24.53 18.93 6.13
C ARG A 13 25.91 18.59 5.54
N ALA A 14 26.50 17.48 6.01
CA ALA A 14 27.86 17.07 5.65
C ALA A 14 28.16 17.05 4.13
N LEU A 15 27.17 16.75 3.28
CA LEU A 15 27.28 16.67 1.82
C LEU A 15 26.24 17.54 1.10
N TYR A 16 25.86 18.66 1.74
CA TYR A 16 24.87 19.59 1.21
C TYR A 16 25.22 20.10 -0.19
N GLY A 17 24.21 20.19 -1.06
CA GLY A 17 24.35 20.73 -2.41
C GLY A 17 25.25 19.88 -3.32
N SER A 18 25.56 18.65 -2.92
CA SER A 18 26.44 17.78 -3.69
C SER A 18 25.78 17.36 -5.01
N ARG A 19 26.61 17.18 -6.04
CA ARG A 19 26.16 16.76 -7.37
C ARG A 19 27.04 15.65 -7.91
N GLU A 20 26.43 14.68 -8.59
CA GLU A 20 27.11 13.57 -9.26
C GLU A 20 28.11 12.87 -8.33
N LEU A 21 27.61 12.35 -7.21
CA LEU A 21 28.42 11.83 -6.14
C LEU A 21 28.05 10.37 -5.85
N LEU A 22 29.06 9.50 -5.91
CA LEU A 22 29.02 8.16 -5.34
C LEU A 22 29.56 8.21 -3.91
N VAL A 23 28.75 7.77 -2.95
CA VAL A 23 29.12 7.57 -1.55
C VAL A 23 29.01 6.09 -1.26
N LYS A 24 30.12 5.48 -0.86
CA LYS A 24 30.23 4.03 -0.76
C LYS A 24 30.91 3.59 0.54
N ASP A 25 30.35 2.60 1.22
CA ASP A 25 30.91 2.07 2.47
C ASP A 25 31.08 3.20 3.53
N CYS A 26 30.09 4.10 3.64
CA CYS A 26 30.13 5.26 4.53
C CYS A 26 29.10 5.16 5.66
N ALA A 27 29.39 5.79 6.78
CA ALA A 27 28.48 5.92 7.91
C ALA A 27 28.05 7.38 8.12
N PHE A 28 26.77 7.61 8.34
CA PHE A 28 26.20 8.87 8.80
C PHE A 28 25.75 8.67 10.23
N ASP A 29 26.67 8.89 11.16
CA ASP A 29 26.55 8.54 12.57
C ASP A 29 27.65 9.25 13.38
N GLY A 30 27.36 9.56 14.64
CA GLY A 30 28.36 10.11 15.57
C GLY A 30 27.81 11.16 16.53
N PRO A 31 28.66 11.63 17.46
CA PRO A 31 28.23 12.44 18.61
C PRO A 31 27.73 13.84 18.27
N ALA A 32 28.06 14.37 17.08
CA ALA A 32 27.55 15.67 16.65
C ALA A 32 26.05 15.64 16.29
N ASP A 33 25.45 14.44 16.15
CA ASP A 33 24.00 14.24 15.94
C ASP A 33 23.42 15.15 14.84
N GLY A 34 24.17 15.26 13.73
CA GLY A 34 23.80 16.05 12.58
C GLY A 34 22.53 15.56 11.89
N GLU A 35 22.07 16.33 10.91
CA GLU A 35 20.91 15.99 10.10
C GLU A 35 21.07 16.42 8.65
N SER A 36 20.22 15.90 7.76
CA SER A 36 20.08 16.44 6.40
C SER A 36 21.35 16.34 5.55
N ALA A 37 22.07 15.22 5.65
CA ALA A 37 23.40 15.02 5.04
C ALA A 37 23.44 15.39 3.55
N PHE A 38 22.44 14.98 2.76
CA PHE A 38 22.36 15.21 1.31
C PHE A 38 21.33 16.27 0.91
N LYS A 39 21.02 17.24 1.77
CA LYS A 39 20.02 18.25 1.44
C LYS A 39 20.40 19.08 0.19
N GLU A 40 19.42 19.39 -0.65
CA GLU A 40 19.57 20.13 -1.93
C GLU A 40 20.56 19.49 -2.93
N SER A 41 20.68 18.16 -2.93
CA SER A 41 21.66 17.43 -3.76
C SER A 41 21.05 16.85 -5.04
N SER A 42 21.89 16.42 -5.99
CA SER A 42 21.42 15.74 -7.20
C SER A 42 22.37 14.68 -7.74
N GLU A 43 21.85 13.65 -8.39
CA GLU A 43 22.65 12.56 -8.96
C GLU A 43 23.54 11.90 -7.90
N ILE A 44 22.90 11.47 -6.81
CA ILE A 44 23.55 10.85 -5.65
C ILE A 44 23.37 9.34 -5.72
N ARG A 45 24.47 8.61 -5.60
CA ARG A 45 24.49 7.16 -5.42
C ARG A 45 25.04 6.84 -4.04
N ALA A 46 24.25 6.15 -3.21
CA ALA A 46 24.66 5.66 -1.90
C ALA A 46 24.69 4.12 -1.93
N GLU A 47 25.87 3.53 -1.77
CA GLU A 47 26.10 2.08 -1.80
C GLU A 47 26.67 1.62 -0.46
N HIS A 48 26.11 0.56 0.13
CA HIS A 48 26.59 0.00 1.41
C HIS A 48 26.75 1.04 2.53
N CYS A 49 25.82 2.00 2.59
CA CYS A 49 25.88 3.08 3.56
C CYS A 49 25.05 2.76 4.80
N PHE A 50 25.53 3.21 5.95
CA PHE A 50 24.81 3.14 7.21
C PHE A 50 24.32 4.54 7.57
N PHE A 51 23.01 4.71 7.69
CA PHE A 51 22.36 5.96 8.05
C PHE A 51 21.72 5.84 9.43
N ASN A 52 22.28 6.58 10.38
CA ASN A 52 21.82 6.61 11.78
C ASN A 52 21.46 8.02 12.24
N LEU A 53 21.47 8.98 11.31
CA LEU A 53 21.17 10.39 11.57
C LEU A 53 19.90 10.83 10.85
N ARG A 54 19.30 11.92 11.34
CA ARG A 54 17.98 12.38 10.90
C ARG A 54 18.01 12.90 9.47
N TYR A 55 16.92 12.63 8.76
CA TYR A 55 16.60 13.25 7.48
C TYR A 55 17.67 13.10 6.38
N PRO A 56 18.28 11.92 6.14
CA PRO A 56 19.46 11.83 5.27
C PRO A 56 19.28 12.45 3.87
N PHE A 57 18.10 12.28 3.26
CA PHE A 57 17.80 12.75 1.91
C PHE A 57 16.61 13.73 1.89
N TRP A 58 16.89 14.98 1.54
CA TRP A 58 15.90 16.06 1.51
C TRP A 58 16.08 16.93 0.28
N HIS A 59 15.04 17.11 -0.54
CA HIS A 59 15.14 17.81 -1.84
C HIS A 59 16.23 17.22 -2.77
N VAL A 60 16.32 15.90 -2.86
CA VAL A 60 17.29 15.22 -3.75
C VAL A 60 16.64 14.85 -5.08
N ARG A 61 17.33 15.11 -6.19
CA ARG A 61 16.91 14.68 -7.54
C ARG A 61 17.87 13.66 -8.11
N GLY A 62 17.38 12.52 -8.61
CA GLY A 62 18.25 11.46 -9.11
C GLY A 62 19.00 10.80 -7.96
N LEU A 63 18.29 10.05 -7.13
CA LEU A 63 18.82 9.39 -5.94
C LEU A 63 18.79 7.87 -6.14
N GLN A 64 19.94 7.22 -6.00
CA GLN A 64 20.07 5.77 -6.01
C GLN A 64 20.64 5.30 -4.67
N ILE A 65 19.96 4.36 -4.02
CA ILE A 65 20.38 3.76 -2.75
C ILE A 65 20.40 2.25 -2.91
N THR A 66 21.53 1.63 -2.63
CA THR A 66 21.72 0.18 -2.79
C THR A 66 22.34 -0.41 -1.55
N ASP A 67 21.79 -1.55 -1.10
CA ASP A 67 22.34 -2.41 -0.04
C ASP A 67 22.74 -1.63 1.22
N SER A 68 21.89 -0.68 1.63
CA SER A 68 22.14 0.25 2.73
C SER A 68 21.19 0.01 3.90
N GLU A 69 21.47 0.65 5.03
CA GLU A 69 20.62 0.57 6.23
C GLU A 69 20.28 1.96 6.74
N MET A 70 18.99 2.23 6.94
CA MET A 70 18.47 3.43 7.59
C MET A 70 17.76 3.04 8.87
N THR A 71 18.32 3.45 10.01
CA THR A 71 17.80 3.05 11.32
C THR A 71 16.55 3.86 11.73
N GLY A 72 15.96 3.50 12.87
CA GLY A 72 14.88 4.28 13.48
C GLY A 72 15.25 5.73 13.79
N LEU A 73 16.53 6.04 13.96
CA LEU A 73 17.01 7.40 14.25
C LEU A 73 16.91 8.34 13.05
N CYS A 74 16.79 7.81 11.83
CA CYS A 74 16.58 8.65 10.65
C CYS A 74 15.30 9.49 10.70
N ARG A 75 14.33 9.11 11.54
CA ARG A 75 13.00 9.73 11.65
C ARG A 75 12.30 9.83 10.31
N ALA A 76 12.56 10.84 9.48
CA ALA A 76 11.99 10.98 8.14
C ALA A 76 13.06 10.82 7.05
N ALA A 77 13.27 9.59 6.58
CA ALA A 77 14.48 9.26 5.83
C ALA A 77 14.58 9.92 4.43
N LEU A 78 13.44 10.08 3.74
CA LEU A 78 13.34 10.73 2.43
C LEU A 78 12.16 11.70 2.40
N TRP A 79 12.41 12.93 1.96
CA TRP A 79 11.38 13.98 1.81
C TRP A 79 11.61 14.82 0.54
N TYR A 80 10.52 15.17 -0.15
CA TYR A 80 10.50 16.09 -1.31
C TYR A 80 11.52 15.75 -2.41
N SER A 81 11.87 14.47 -2.51
CA SER A 81 12.89 13.97 -3.43
C SER A 81 12.23 13.31 -4.63
N ASP A 82 12.93 13.29 -5.75
CA ASP A 82 12.37 12.92 -7.04
C ASP A 82 13.35 12.09 -7.88
N GLY A 83 12.83 11.09 -8.61
CA GLY A 83 13.66 10.17 -9.38
C GLY A 83 14.52 9.32 -8.45
N ILE A 84 13.86 8.45 -7.69
CA ILE A 84 14.46 7.67 -6.61
C ILE A 84 14.47 6.20 -7.00
N GLU A 85 15.61 5.54 -6.81
CA GLU A 85 15.75 4.08 -6.92
C GLU A 85 16.35 3.55 -5.62
N ILE A 86 15.71 2.55 -5.00
CA ILE A 86 16.16 1.92 -3.77
C ILE A 86 16.14 0.41 -3.96
N SER A 87 17.26 -0.25 -3.67
CA SER A 87 17.36 -1.70 -3.77
C SER A 87 18.09 -2.31 -2.57
N GLY A 88 17.61 -3.48 -2.12
CA GLY A 88 18.27 -4.26 -1.05
C GLY A 88 18.44 -3.52 0.28
N THR A 89 17.64 -2.49 0.53
CA THR A 89 17.88 -1.52 1.61
C THR A 89 16.84 -1.66 2.72
N LYS A 90 17.29 -1.46 3.96
CA LYS A 90 16.42 -1.37 5.14
C LYS A 90 15.99 0.07 5.40
N LEU A 91 14.69 0.31 5.56
CA LEU A 91 14.12 1.62 5.88
C LEU A 91 13.31 1.53 7.18
N HIS A 92 13.95 1.79 8.31
CA HIS A 92 13.36 1.59 9.64
C HIS A 92 12.97 2.90 10.36
N GLY A 93 13.00 4.02 9.64
CA GLY A 93 12.62 5.32 10.15
C GLY A 93 11.10 5.47 10.34
N ILE A 94 10.70 6.36 11.27
CA ILE A 94 9.29 6.68 11.56
C ILE A 94 8.49 7.05 10.28
N LYS A 95 9.12 7.79 9.38
CA LYS A 95 8.60 8.25 8.09
C LYS A 95 9.62 7.95 7.01
N ALA A 96 9.14 7.63 5.81
CA ALA A 96 9.97 7.63 4.61
C ALA A 96 9.11 7.93 3.39
N LEU A 97 9.77 8.37 2.31
CA LEU A 97 9.14 8.65 1.02
C LEU A 97 8.02 9.69 1.10
N ARG A 98 8.19 10.72 1.93
CA ARG A 98 7.18 11.76 2.17
C ARG A 98 7.18 12.77 1.03
N GLU A 99 6.03 12.98 0.39
CA GLU A 99 5.88 13.94 -0.71
C GLU A 99 6.98 13.79 -1.79
N CYS A 100 7.39 12.55 -2.03
CA CYS A 100 8.39 12.20 -3.03
C CYS A 100 7.69 11.79 -4.33
N SER A 101 8.41 11.88 -5.45
CA SER A 101 7.89 11.47 -6.76
C SER A 101 8.83 10.52 -7.49
N ARG A 102 8.26 9.66 -8.35
CA ARG A 102 8.99 8.75 -9.22
C ARG A 102 9.99 7.89 -8.43
N ALA A 103 9.44 7.08 -7.52
CA ALA A 103 10.24 6.23 -6.65
C ALA A 103 10.07 4.76 -7.02
N VAL A 104 11.18 4.04 -7.11
CA VAL A 104 11.24 2.62 -7.44
C VAL A 104 11.96 1.89 -6.31
N LEU A 105 11.30 0.92 -5.69
CA LEU A 105 11.86 0.13 -4.60
C LEU A 105 11.87 -1.36 -4.96
N ARG A 106 12.97 -2.06 -4.67
CA ARG A 106 13.16 -3.49 -4.96
C ARG A 106 13.77 -4.23 -3.78
N GLY A 107 13.14 -5.32 -3.35
CA GLY A 107 13.71 -6.19 -2.32
C GLY A 107 14.04 -5.45 -1.02
N CYS A 108 13.27 -4.42 -0.68
CA CYS A 108 13.51 -3.61 0.51
C CYS A 108 12.77 -4.17 1.72
N ASP A 109 13.35 -3.95 2.89
CA ASP A 109 12.74 -4.24 4.20
C ASP A 109 12.35 -2.93 4.87
N ILE A 110 11.05 -2.71 5.06
CA ILE A 110 10.50 -1.43 5.49
C ILE A 110 9.80 -1.62 6.83
N VAL A 111 10.20 -0.85 7.83
CA VAL A 111 9.50 -0.77 9.11
C VAL A 111 9.26 0.71 9.39
N SER A 112 8.09 1.19 9.01
CA SER A 112 7.80 2.62 9.05
C SER A 112 6.33 2.87 9.36
N PRO A 113 6.03 3.42 10.55
CA PRO A 113 4.68 3.85 10.91
C PRO A 113 4.01 4.72 9.85
N GLU A 114 4.75 5.59 9.15
CA GLU A 114 4.19 6.48 8.14
C GLU A 114 5.00 6.50 6.83
N PHE A 115 4.78 5.49 5.99
CA PHE A 115 5.49 5.33 4.73
C PHE A 115 4.72 5.90 3.54
N GLY A 116 5.38 6.61 2.63
CA GLY A 116 4.84 6.94 1.30
C GLY A 116 3.67 7.91 1.28
N TRP A 117 3.50 8.76 2.29
CA TRP A 117 2.38 9.70 2.30
C TRP A 117 2.55 10.77 1.23
N SER A 118 1.45 11.06 0.52
CA SER A 118 1.37 12.05 -0.55
C SER A 118 2.44 11.85 -1.63
N ALA A 119 2.94 10.62 -1.78
CA ALA A 119 3.91 10.29 -2.82
C ALA A 119 3.20 10.08 -4.16
N ARG A 120 3.91 10.31 -5.27
CA ARG A 120 3.39 10.10 -6.63
C ARG A 120 4.30 9.23 -7.47
N GLY A 121 3.76 8.27 -8.21
CA GLY A 121 4.57 7.47 -9.14
C GLY A 121 5.48 6.52 -8.39
N VAL A 122 4.92 5.74 -7.45
CA VAL A 122 5.70 4.81 -6.62
C VAL A 122 5.54 3.39 -7.16
N ARG A 123 6.67 2.73 -7.43
CA ARG A 123 6.76 1.33 -7.80
C ARG A 123 7.46 0.54 -6.70
N MET A 124 6.86 -0.55 -6.23
CA MET A 124 7.48 -1.46 -5.27
C MET A 124 7.44 -2.90 -5.80
N GLU A 125 8.56 -3.59 -5.71
CA GLU A 125 8.70 -4.98 -6.14
C GLU A 125 9.39 -5.80 -5.06
N ASP A 126 8.76 -6.92 -4.67
CA ASP A 126 9.31 -7.91 -3.74
C ASP A 126 9.75 -7.32 -2.38
N CYS A 127 9.07 -6.26 -1.93
CA CYS A 127 9.34 -5.62 -0.64
C CYS A 127 8.53 -6.26 0.50
N ALA A 128 9.13 -6.24 1.69
CA ALA A 128 8.41 -6.47 2.95
C ALA A 128 8.20 -5.13 3.66
N ALA A 129 7.00 -4.90 4.18
CA ALA A 129 6.67 -3.65 4.87
C ALA A 129 5.82 -3.89 6.12
N GLU A 130 6.19 -3.24 7.22
CA GLU A 130 5.40 -3.10 8.43
C GLU A 130 5.12 -1.62 8.72
N GLY A 131 3.87 -1.27 9.02
CA GLY A 131 3.51 0.14 9.26
C GLY A 131 2.12 0.36 9.84
N GLU A 132 1.86 1.61 10.23
CA GLU A 132 0.56 2.04 10.77
C GLU A 132 -0.28 2.70 9.69
N TYR A 133 0.22 3.77 9.07
CA TYR A 133 -0.39 4.47 7.93
C TYR A 133 0.48 4.30 6.70
N PHE A 134 0.25 3.22 5.95
CA PHE A 134 1.05 2.87 4.78
C PHE A 134 0.43 3.46 3.51
N ILE A 135 1.19 4.28 2.78
CA ILE A 135 0.81 4.86 1.49
C ILE A 135 -0.52 5.63 1.60
N MET A 136 -0.52 6.70 2.41
CA MET A 136 -1.69 7.55 2.59
C MET A 136 -1.71 8.69 1.57
N ARG A 137 -2.84 8.94 0.90
CA ARG A 137 -3.02 10.02 -0.10
C ARG A 137 -2.01 9.97 -1.27
N ALA A 138 -1.47 8.80 -1.56
CA ALA A 138 -0.53 8.63 -2.65
C ALA A 138 -1.28 8.40 -3.98
N GLU A 139 -0.62 8.73 -5.08
CA GLU A 139 -1.19 8.62 -6.43
C GLU A 139 -0.24 7.90 -7.39
N ASP A 140 -0.81 7.23 -8.39
CA ASP A 140 -0.07 6.59 -9.48
C ASP A 140 0.89 5.52 -8.95
N LEU A 141 0.34 4.41 -8.46
CA LEU A 141 1.08 3.36 -7.77
C LEU A 141 1.11 2.05 -8.54
N TYR A 142 2.23 1.34 -8.43
CA TYR A 142 2.35 -0.05 -8.84
C TYR A 142 3.08 -0.88 -7.78
N LEU A 143 2.41 -1.88 -7.21
CA LEU A 143 3.02 -2.81 -6.26
C LEU A 143 2.93 -4.23 -6.80
N SER A 144 4.03 -4.96 -6.78
CA SER A 144 4.08 -6.38 -7.14
C SER A 144 4.85 -7.18 -6.09
N GLY A 145 4.30 -8.32 -5.64
CA GLY A 145 5.01 -9.20 -4.70
C GLY A 145 5.21 -8.59 -3.30
N VAL A 146 4.44 -7.55 -2.94
CA VAL A 146 4.59 -6.86 -1.66
C VAL A 146 3.91 -7.65 -0.54
N ARG A 147 4.64 -7.87 0.55
CA ARG A 147 4.10 -8.39 1.81
C ARG A 147 3.98 -7.25 2.81
N PHE A 148 2.76 -6.92 3.20
CA PHE A 148 2.48 -5.85 4.14
C PHE A 148 1.81 -6.38 5.41
N LYS A 149 2.25 -5.87 6.56
CA LYS A 149 1.58 -6.05 7.86
C LYS A 149 1.33 -4.69 8.51
N GLY A 150 0.12 -4.42 8.98
CA GLY A 150 -0.14 -3.12 9.61
C GLY A 150 -1.58 -2.84 9.98
N LYS A 151 -1.90 -1.54 10.07
CA LYS A 151 -3.26 -1.08 10.43
C LYS A 151 -4.00 -0.40 9.29
N TYR A 152 -3.59 0.79 8.89
CA TYR A 152 -4.33 1.67 7.99
C TYR A 152 -3.57 1.81 6.67
N SER A 153 -3.81 0.90 5.73
CA SER A 153 -3.10 0.89 4.45
C SER A 153 -3.93 1.51 3.32
N PHE A 154 -3.26 2.22 2.42
CA PHE A 154 -3.81 2.75 1.17
C PHE A 154 -5.02 3.68 1.34
N GLN A 155 -5.09 4.44 2.44
CA GLN A 155 -6.17 5.41 2.64
C GLN A 155 -6.04 6.58 1.66
N TYR A 156 -7.14 6.95 1.01
CA TYR A 156 -7.23 8.04 0.03
C TYR A 156 -6.32 7.89 -1.19
N VAL A 157 -5.91 6.67 -1.53
CA VAL A 157 -5.07 6.39 -2.69
C VAL A 157 -5.85 6.55 -3.99
N GLN A 158 -5.19 7.06 -5.04
CA GLN A 158 -5.78 7.17 -6.37
C GLN A 158 -4.88 6.53 -7.43
N ASN A 159 -5.48 5.87 -8.42
CA ASN A 159 -4.79 5.26 -9.56
C ASN A 159 -3.70 4.27 -9.11
N ALA A 160 -4.10 3.11 -8.62
CA ALA A 160 -3.16 2.10 -8.13
C ALA A 160 -3.40 0.72 -8.71
N VAL A 161 -2.32 0.00 -9.00
CA VAL A 161 -2.35 -1.41 -9.37
C VAL A 161 -1.50 -2.20 -8.38
N LEU A 162 -2.09 -3.24 -7.79
CA LEU A 162 -1.42 -4.15 -6.87
C LEU A 162 -1.58 -5.60 -7.38
N GLU A 163 -0.48 -6.34 -7.46
CA GLU A 163 -0.45 -7.70 -8.03
C GLU A 163 0.39 -8.64 -7.16
N ASN A 164 -0.08 -9.87 -6.96
CA ASN A 164 0.68 -10.89 -6.21
C ASN A 164 1.07 -10.45 -4.79
N CYS A 165 0.22 -9.67 -4.14
CA CYS A 165 0.49 -9.10 -2.81
C CYS A 165 -0.15 -9.91 -1.70
N VAL A 166 0.42 -9.81 -0.50
CA VAL A 166 -0.19 -10.29 0.75
C VAL A 166 -0.30 -9.10 1.69
N LEU A 167 -1.53 -8.68 1.96
CA LEU A 167 -1.84 -7.51 2.78
C LEU A 167 -2.55 -7.98 4.05
N ASP A 168 -1.85 -8.00 5.18
CA ASP A 168 -2.41 -8.26 6.51
C ASP A 168 -2.55 -6.93 7.26
N THR A 169 -3.71 -6.30 7.12
CA THR A 169 -3.96 -4.95 7.60
C THR A 169 -5.21 -4.92 8.46
N LYS A 170 -5.40 -3.87 9.25
CA LYS A 170 -6.72 -3.64 9.85
C LYS A 170 -7.66 -3.11 8.76
N ASP A 171 -7.47 -1.87 8.34
CA ASP A 171 -8.21 -1.24 7.26
C ASP A 171 -7.34 -1.19 5.99
N ALA A 172 -7.96 -1.32 4.81
CA ALA A 172 -7.28 -1.15 3.52
C ALA A 172 -8.16 -0.37 2.54
N PHE A 173 -7.58 0.46 1.70
CA PHE A 173 -8.27 1.15 0.59
C PHE A 173 -9.44 2.04 1.00
N TRP A 174 -9.42 2.60 2.21
CA TRP A 174 -10.47 3.53 2.63
C TRP A 174 -10.46 4.77 1.72
N HIS A 175 -11.61 5.16 1.18
CA HIS A 175 -11.75 6.27 0.21
C HIS A 175 -10.84 6.17 -1.03
N ALA A 176 -10.43 4.95 -1.41
CA ALA A 176 -9.59 4.76 -2.59
C ALA A 176 -10.36 5.05 -3.89
N ARG A 177 -9.64 5.49 -4.92
CA ARG A 177 -10.21 5.73 -6.25
C ARG A 177 -9.42 5.08 -7.36
N ASN A 178 -10.11 4.43 -8.30
CA ASN A 178 -9.49 3.78 -9.46
C ASN A 178 -8.34 2.83 -9.06
N VAL A 179 -8.65 1.84 -8.22
CA VAL A 179 -7.67 0.87 -7.73
C VAL A 179 -7.99 -0.50 -8.31
N THR A 180 -6.97 -1.19 -8.79
CA THR A 180 -7.07 -2.59 -9.23
C THR A 180 -6.14 -3.47 -8.40
N VAL A 181 -6.69 -4.53 -7.81
CA VAL A 181 -5.93 -5.53 -7.04
C VAL A 181 -6.10 -6.89 -7.72
N LYS A 182 -5.01 -7.60 -8.00
CA LYS A 182 -5.02 -8.88 -8.71
C LYS A 182 -4.21 -9.93 -7.98
N ASP A 183 -4.67 -11.18 -8.03
CA ASP A 183 -3.91 -12.35 -7.59
C ASP A 183 -3.35 -12.21 -6.16
N SER A 184 -4.12 -11.58 -5.27
CA SER A 184 -3.62 -11.11 -3.98
C SER A 184 -4.48 -11.59 -2.82
N VAL A 185 -3.86 -11.68 -1.64
CA VAL A 185 -4.56 -11.91 -0.37
C VAL A 185 -4.71 -10.58 0.35
N VAL A 186 -5.94 -10.22 0.70
CA VAL A 186 -6.26 -9.02 1.49
C VAL A 186 -7.02 -9.45 2.74
N LYS A 187 -6.35 -9.33 3.89
CA LYS A 187 -6.91 -9.61 5.20
C LYS A 187 -7.08 -8.31 5.97
N GLY A 188 -8.28 -8.06 6.49
CA GLY A 188 -8.57 -6.91 7.33
C GLY A 188 -10.03 -6.75 7.73
N GLU A 189 -10.24 -5.88 8.70
CA GLU A 189 -11.53 -5.40 9.21
C GLU A 189 -11.85 -4.11 8.44
N TYR A 190 -13.00 -4.00 7.78
CA TYR A 190 -13.38 -2.77 7.04
C TYR A 190 -12.61 -2.50 5.73
N LEU A 191 -12.33 -3.55 4.96
CA LEU A 191 -11.74 -3.41 3.62
C LEU A 191 -12.56 -2.47 2.72
N ALA A 192 -11.90 -1.52 2.07
CA ALA A 192 -12.38 -0.71 0.94
C ALA A 192 -13.54 0.24 1.21
N TRP A 193 -13.81 0.58 2.48
CA TRP A 193 -14.91 1.47 2.81
C TRP A 193 -14.86 2.79 2.01
N TYR A 194 -16.00 3.16 1.43
CA TYR A 194 -16.16 4.38 0.63
C TYR A 194 -15.29 4.48 -0.63
N SER A 195 -14.81 3.35 -1.17
CA SER A 195 -14.04 3.35 -2.42
C SER A 195 -14.91 3.66 -3.64
N ASP A 196 -14.30 4.24 -4.67
CA ASP A 196 -14.94 4.48 -5.98
C ASP A 196 -14.06 3.91 -7.11
N GLY A 197 -14.56 2.91 -7.82
CA GLY A 197 -13.81 2.26 -8.90
C GLY A 197 -12.73 1.29 -8.39
N LEU A 198 -13.02 0.56 -7.32
CA LEU A 198 -12.18 -0.56 -6.87
C LEU A 198 -12.53 -1.83 -7.67
N THR A 199 -11.52 -2.45 -8.27
CA THR A 199 -11.63 -3.75 -8.96
C THR A 199 -10.71 -4.77 -8.30
N LEU A 200 -11.26 -5.90 -7.84
CA LEU A 200 -10.49 -7.04 -7.34
C LEU A 200 -10.65 -8.22 -8.30
N ILE A 201 -9.55 -8.87 -8.66
CA ILE A 201 -9.55 -9.98 -9.63
C ILE A 201 -8.74 -11.12 -9.04
N ASN A 202 -9.34 -12.32 -8.93
CA ASN A 202 -8.69 -13.50 -8.39
C ASN A 202 -8.04 -13.24 -7.01
N CYS A 203 -8.75 -12.50 -6.16
CA CYS A 203 -8.27 -12.15 -4.82
C CYS A 203 -8.91 -13.01 -3.76
N LYS A 204 -8.16 -13.27 -2.68
CA LYS A 204 -8.71 -13.82 -1.44
C LYS A 204 -8.93 -12.72 -0.41
N ILE A 205 -10.17 -12.53 -0.01
CA ILE A 205 -10.60 -11.48 0.91
C ILE A 205 -10.98 -12.12 2.25
N ILE A 206 -10.39 -11.64 3.34
CA ILE A 206 -10.57 -12.21 4.68
C ILE A 206 -10.88 -11.10 5.68
N GLY A 207 -11.95 -11.27 6.45
CA GLY A 207 -12.27 -10.40 7.60
C GLY A 207 -13.64 -9.74 7.52
N THR A 208 -14.01 -9.04 8.60
CA THR A 208 -15.37 -8.55 8.86
C THR A 208 -15.70 -7.26 8.12
N GLN A 209 -16.98 -7.11 7.77
CA GLN A 209 -17.55 -5.89 7.18
C GLN A 209 -16.77 -5.33 5.97
N PRO A 210 -16.38 -6.15 4.97
CA PRO A 210 -15.66 -5.63 3.82
C PRO A 210 -16.62 -4.97 2.82
N LEU A 211 -16.06 -4.04 2.04
CA LEU A 211 -16.63 -3.53 0.79
C LEU A 211 -17.91 -2.70 0.97
N CYS A 212 -18.01 -1.96 2.06
CA CYS A 212 -19.17 -1.11 2.36
C CYS A 212 -19.03 0.29 1.72
N TYR A 213 -20.16 0.90 1.41
CA TYR A 213 -20.31 2.26 0.87
C TYR A 213 -19.56 2.50 -0.45
N CYS A 214 -19.30 1.44 -1.21
CA CYS A 214 -18.50 1.52 -2.43
C CYS A 214 -19.34 1.95 -3.64
N LYS A 215 -18.70 2.63 -4.59
CA LYS A 215 -19.24 2.91 -5.93
C LYS A 215 -18.39 2.21 -6.98
N ASN A 216 -19.03 1.78 -8.06
CA ASN A 216 -18.34 1.10 -9.17
C ASN A 216 -17.44 -0.05 -8.69
N LEU A 217 -17.90 -0.81 -7.69
CA LEU A 217 -17.13 -1.91 -7.12
C LEU A 217 -17.24 -3.13 -8.03
N LYS A 218 -16.09 -3.73 -8.36
CA LYS A 218 -16.04 -4.94 -9.18
C LYS A 218 -15.22 -6.04 -8.52
N LEU A 219 -15.78 -7.24 -8.39
CA LEU A 219 -15.07 -8.45 -7.99
C LEU A 219 -15.17 -9.49 -9.10
N VAL A 220 -14.04 -10.03 -9.53
CA VAL A 220 -13.96 -11.09 -10.54
C VAL A 220 -13.28 -12.30 -9.94
N ASP A 221 -14.01 -13.40 -9.81
CA ASP A 221 -13.52 -14.69 -9.32
C ASP A 221 -12.79 -14.61 -7.97
N CYS A 222 -13.32 -13.82 -7.04
CA CYS A 222 -12.73 -13.66 -5.71
C CYS A 222 -13.21 -14.73 -4.72
N GLU A 223 -12.32 -15.13 -3.81
CA GLU A 223 -12.68 -15.88 -2.60
C GLU A 223 -12.98 -14.90 -1.46
N MET A 224 -14.00 -15.21 -0.65
CA MET A 224 -14.33 -14.49 0.57
C MET A 224 -14.40 -15.48 1.74
N THR A 225 -13.76 -15.16 2.87
CA THR A 225 -13.74 -16.00 4.07
C THR A 225 -13.94 -15.17 5.34
N GLY A 226 -14.88 -15.57 6.19
CA GLY A 226 -15.18 -14.84 7.44
C GLY A 226 -15.73 -13.43 7.20
N THR A 227 -16.31 -13.19 6.02
CA THR A 227 -16.83 -11.89 5.60
C THR A 227 -18.32 -11.79 5.91
N ASP A 228 -18.64 -11.15 7.02
CA ASP A 228 -19.99 -10.78 7.43
C ASP A 228 -20.30 -9.32 7.08
N LEU A 229 -21.58 -8.98 7.02
CA LEU A 229 -22.11 -7.64 6.80
C LEU A 229 -21.50 -6.96 5.56
N ALA A 230 -21.14 -7.76 4.55
CA ALA A 230 -20.44 -7.28 3.38
C ALA A 230 -21.38 -6.46 2.47
N PHE A 231 -20.79 -5.54 1.71
CA PHE A 231 -21.44 -4.77 0.63
C PHE A 231 -22.49 -3.73 1.07
N GLU A 232 -22.52 -3.33 2.35
CA GLU A 232 -23.50 -2.34 2.83
C GLU A 232 -23.50 -1.08 1.99
N LYS A 233 -24.64 -0.74 1.38
CA LYS A 233 -24.86 0.47 0.57
C LYS A 233 -23.92 0.61 -0.63
N SER A 234 -23.40 -0.51 -1.13
CA SER A 234 -22.47 -0.51 -2.27
C SER A 234 -23.17 -0.72 -3.62
N ASP A 235 -22.66 -0.07 -4.67
CA ASP A 235 -22.92 -0.46 -6.06
C ASP A 235 -21.89 -1.50 -6.48
N VAL A 236 -22.33 -2.72 -6.77
CA VAL A 236 -21.43 -3.87 -6.89
C VAL A 236 -21.74 -4.77 -8.08
N ASP A 237 -20.71 -5.17 -8.81
CA ASP A 237 -20.73 -6.31 -9.73
C ASP A 237 -19.70 -7.33 -9.25
N ALA A 238 -20.16 -8.41 -8.63
CA ALA A 238 -19.29 -9.37 -7.96
C ALA A 238 -19.55 -10.81 -8.40
N THR A 239 -18.49 -11.50 -8.79
CA THR A 239 -18.44 -12.97 -8.87
C THR A 239 -17.53 -13.50 -7.78
N ILE A 240 -18.12 -14.25 -6.85
CA ILE A 240 -17.47 -14.83 -5.68
C ILE A 240 -17.49 -16.35 -5.84
N THR A 241 -16.37 -17.02 -5.54
CA THR A 241 -16.18 -18.46 -5.75
C THR A 241 -16.41 -19.30 -4.49
N THR A 242 -16.56 -18.67 -3.32
CA THR A 242 -16.80 -19.31 -2.02
C THR A 242 -18.10 -18.82 -1.37
N PRO A 243 -18.67 -19.57 -0.41
CA PRO A 243 -19.78 -19.07 0.40
C PRO A 243 -19.40 -17.79 1.17
N VAL A 244 -20.36 -16.86 1.27
CA VAL A 244 -20.22 -15.60 2.01
C VAL A 244 -20.99 -15.70 3.33
N ALA A 245 -20.45 -15.18 4.43
CA ALA A 245 -21.10 -15.31 5.74
C ALA A 245 -22.40 -14.48 5.81
N SER A 246 -22.35 -13.18 5.52
CA SER A 246 -23.56 -12.39 5.34
C SER A 246 -23.36 -11.18 4.41
N ILE A 247 -24.47 -10.79 3.77
CA ILE A 247 -24.55 -9.63 2.88
C ILE A 247 -25.59 -8.67 3.46
N LYS A 248 -25.25 -7.38 3.58
CA LYS A 248 -26.15 -6.35 4.10
C LYS A 248 -26.42 -5.29 3.04
N ASN A 249 -27.69 -4.97 2.82
CA ASN A 249 -28.18 -3.81 2.08
C ASN A 249 -27.35 -3.37 0.84
N PRO A 250 -27.03 -4.24 -0.13
CA PRO A 250 -26.36 -3.81 -1.34
C PRO A 250 -27.26 -2.82 -2.08
N ARG A 251 -26.72 -1.65 -2.44
CA ARG A 251 -27.52 -0.56 -3.03
C ARG A 251 -27.98 -0.91 -4.44
N SER A 252 -27.07 -1.38 -5.28
CA SER A 252 -27.37 -1.72 -6.68
C SER A 252 -26.39 -2.75 -7.23
N GLY A 253 -26.70 -3.28 -8.42
CA GLY A 253 -25.86 -4.25 -9.13
C GLY A 253 -26.16 -5.70 -8.73
N ARG A 254 -25.18 -6.58 -8.86
CA ARG A 254 -25.34 -8.03 -8.72
C ARG A 254 -24.17 -8.67 -7.99
N ILE A 255 -24.50 -9.56 -7.05
CA ILE A 255 -23.55 -10.40 -6.33
C ILE A 255 -23.88 -11.86 -6.64
N LEU A 256 -22.96 -12.56 -7.28
CA LEU A 256 -23.02 -13.99 -7.55
C LEU A 256 -22.12 -14.73 -6.57
N ALA A 257 -22.69 -15.63 -5.78
CA ALA A 257 -21.95 -16.51 -4.87
C ALA A 257 -22.49 -17.95 -4.92
N PRO A 258 -21.76 -18.98 -4.47
CA PRO A 258 -22.31 -20.32 -4.34
C PRO A 258 -23.40 -20.38 -3.26
N ALA A 259 -23.16 -19.75 -2.11
CA ALA A 259 -24.11 -19.67 -1.01
C ALA A 259 -23.87 -18.39 -0.18
N VAL A 260 -24.89 -17.95 0.54
CA VAL A 260 -24.80 -16.84 1.48
C VAL A 260 -25.49 -17.28 2.77
N GLY A 261 -24.82 -17.13 3.91
CA GLY A 261 -25.35 -17.55 5.21
C GLY A 261 -26.58 -16.73 5.62
N GLU A 262 -26.45 -15.41 5.58
CA GLU A 262 -27.53 -14.47 5.89
C GLU A 262 -27.59 -13.31 4.88
N ILE A 263 -28.80 -12.93 4.48
CA ILE A 263 -29.05 -11.75 3.64
C ILE A 263 -29.91 -10.78 4.45
N ILE A 264 -29.36 -9.60 4.74
CA ILE A 264 -30.02 -8.56 5.55
C ILE A 264 -30.44 -7.42 4.62
N LEU A 265 -31.75 -7.22 4.47
CA LEU A 265 -32.38 -6.21 3.62
C LEU A 265 -33.38 -5.36 4.42
N ASP A 266 -32.85 -4.55 5.34
CA ASP A 266 -33.61 -3.66 6.22
C ASP A 266 -33.56 -2.18 5.79
N ASP A 267 -33.00 -1.89 4.60
CA ASP A 267 -32.97 -0.58 3.97
C ASP A 267 -33.80 -0.60 2.66
N GLU A 268 -34.81 0.27 2.55
CA GLU A 268 -35.66 0.36 1.35
C GLU A 268 -34.87 0.72 0.08
N ALA A 269 -33.72 1.38 0.22
CA ALA A 269 -32.83 1.73 -0.88
C ALA A 269 -31.94 0.56 -1.35
N ALA A 270 -31.96 -0.59 -0.66
CA ALA A 270 -31.22 -1.78 -1.06
C ALA A 270 -31.88 -2.46 -2.27
N LYS A 271 -31.38 -2.17 -3.48
CA LYS A 271 -31.89 -2.72 -4.75
C LYS A 271 -30.90 -3.68 -5.43
N GLY A 272 -29.78 -4.01 -4.78
CA GLY A 272 -28.80 -4.97 -5.29
C GLY A 272 -29.34 -6.40 -5.33
N GLN A 273 -28.95 -7.16 -6.34
CA GLN A 273 -29.40 -8.54 -6.54
C GLN A 273 -28.38 -9.53 -5.96
N VAL A 274 -28.81 -10.43 -5.09
CA VAL A 274 -27.99 -11.55 -4.61
C VAL A 274 -28.43 -12.83 -5.30
N VAL A 275 -27.53 -13.46 -6.05
CA VAL A 275 -27.79 -14.69 -6.82
C VAL A 275 -26.91 -15.81 -6.27
N THR A 276 -27.53 -16.87 -5.78
CA THR A 276 -26.82 -18.06 -5.30
C THR A 276 -26.85 -19.19 -6.34
N LYS A 277 -25.69 -19.79 -6.65
CA LYS A 277 -25.63 -21.03 -7.45
C LYS A 277 -25.98 -22.21 -6.54
N ARG A 278 -27.19 -22.77 -6.64
CA ARG A 278 -27.55 -23.98 -5.89
C ARG A 278 -26.59 -25.14 -6.21
N PRO A 279 -26.25 -26.00 -5.24
CA PRO A 279 -25.69 -27.32 -5.56
C PRO A 279 -26.66 -28.05 -6.48
N ALA A 280 -26.14 -28.81 -7.44
CA ALA A 280 -26.94 -29.51 -8.45
C ALA A 280 -28.12 -30.29 -7.80
N GLY A 281 -29.36 -29.86 -8.08
CA GLY A 281 -30.57 -30.59 -7.64
C GLY A 281 -31.77 -29.79 -7.12
N GLY A 282 -31.77 -28.46 -7.11
CA GLY A 282 -32.97 -27.69 -6.70
C GLY A 282 -33.17 -26.38 -7.47
N GLU A 283 -34.43 -25.99 -7.69
CA GLU A 283 -34.88 -24.80 -8.44
C GLU A 283 -34.27 -23.46 -8.01
N ALA A 284 -33.62 -22.70 -8.90
CA ALA A 284 -33.08 -21.37 -8.56
C ALA A 284 -34.11 -20.46 -7.83
N ARG A 285 -33.76 -19.96 -6.64
CA ARG A 285 -34.49 -18.87 -5.98
C ARG A 285 -33.71 -17.58 -6.20
N ALA A 286 -34.21 -16.73 -7.07
CA ALA A 286 -33.87 -15.32 -7.02
C ALA A 286 -34.60 -14.74 -5.81
N CYS A 287 -33.87 -14.31 -4.79
CA CYS A 287 -34.42 -13.38 -3.81
C CYS A 287 -34.33 -11.99 -4.44
N CYS A 288 -35.37 -11.62 -5.19
CA CYS A 288 -35.55 -10.23 -5.60
C CYS A 288 -36.02 -9.42 -4.39
N ALA A 289 -35.51 -8.20 -4.26
CA ALA A 289 -36.06 -7.19 -3.36
C ALA A 289 -37.50 -6.81 -3.76
#